data_AF-A0A1H3BK11-F1
#
_entry.id   AF-A0A1H3BK11-F1
#
_cell.length_a   1.000
_cell.length_b   1.000
_cell.length_c   1.000
_cell.angle_alpha   90.00
_cell.angle_beta   90.00
_cell.angle_gamma   90.00
#
_symmetry.space_group_name_H-M   'P 1'
#
loop_
_entity.id
_entity.type
_entity.pdbx_description
1 polymer ?
#
loop_
_entity_poly.entity_id
_entity_poly.type
_entity_poly.pdbx_seq_one_letter_code
_entity_poly.pdbx_strand_id
1 'polypeptide(L)'
;MKINVYIFTLKAHPNENHRKYYPWNIADICILIGDSDKETAFKRAMDKLHQENWIKISDVRKDILIEEKIIQSTTELFEQYLKAKNGESILLVQTDNWIGFKDSPPILIPKITEKFMDKVIIRAGGKRLEYESKEMLKNADYIIDNYIFELKILEEERLFNESVRIKLADLLKDQSKKNIEINHKNISKEKYNLYINIFRKPIQDAIKSASKQIKSTKNILNDHTLKGGIIFLNNGTTSTPPEIFNECINRSITNNTSQIQSHISICNWLETNGFDSFYMYEKAPEAMDCIQQRIADAFDKEMDDFMNHWGRSGFPQSEEMLEPLRNISYEKYGITFTRYGSY
;
A
#
# COMPACT_ATOMS: atom_id res chain seq x y z
N MET A 1 35.70 -31.62 -11.78
CA MET A 1 35.19 -30.40 -12.47
C MET A 1 35.55 -29.21 -11.58
N LYS A 2 36.11 -28.11 -12.11
CA LYS A 2 36.50 -26.96 -11.27
C LYS A 2 35.25 -26.27 -10.75
N ILE A 3 35.07 -26.23 -9.43
CA ILE A 3 33.98 -25.51 -8.78
C ILE A 3 34.41 -24.06 -8.59
N ASN A 4 33.62 -23.14 -9.15
CA ASN A 4 33.76 -21.71 -8.90
C ASN A 4 32.68 -21.28 -7.90
N VAL A 5 32.95 -20.25 -7.11
CA VAL A 5 31.92 -19.61 -6.28
C VAL A 5 31.41 -18.37 -7.02
N TYR A 6 30.16 -18.43 -7.45
CA TYR A 6 29.46 -17.31 -8.07
C TYR A 6 28.82 -16.44 -6.98
N ILE A 7 28.83 -15.13 -7.20
CA ILE A 7 28.17 -14.14 -6.35
C ILE A 7 27.06 -13.44 -7.15
N PHE A 8 25.89 -13.36 -6.53
CA PHE A 8 24.72 -12.70 -7.08
C PHE A 8 24.27 -11.62 -6.11
N THR A 9 24.27 -10.36 -6.56
CA THR A 9 23.83 -9.22 -5.74
C THR A 9 22.62 -8.53 -6.34
N LEU A 10 21.63 -8.22 -5.52
CA LEU A 10 20.37 -7.57 -5.92
C LEU A 10 19.72 -6.86 -4.73
N LYS A 11 18.78 -5.95 -5.00
CA LYS A 11 17.81 -5.48 -4.01
C LYS A 11 16.56 -6.36 -4.03
N ALA A 12 15.97 -6.56 -2.86
CA ALA A 12 14.73 -7.29 -2.69
C ALA A 12 13.92 -6.75 -1.50
N HIS A 13 12.63 -7.08 -1.48
CA HIS A 13 11.78 -6.93 -0.29
C HIS A 13 11.23 -8.30 0.15
N PRO A 14 10.88 -8.49 1.43
CA PRO A 14 10.25 -9.70 1.90
C PRO A 14 8.82 -9.84 1.37
N ASN A 15 8.34 -11.08 1.22
CA ASN A 15 6.90 -11.34 1.09
C ASN A 15 6.22 -11.42 2.48
N GLU A 16 4.90 -11.55 2.52
CA GLU A 16 4.12 -11.60 3.78
C GLU A 16 4.52 -12.76 4.72
N ASN A 17 4.92 -13.89 4.12
CA ASN A 17 5.31 -15.12 4.81
C ASN A 17 6.76 -15.12 5.31
N HIS A 18 7.53 -14.07 5.05
CA HIS A 18 8.91 -14.00 5.49
C HIS A 18 9.01 -14.05 7.02
N ARG A 19 9.88 -14.89 7.59
CA ARG A 19 9.89 -15.16 9.05
C ARG A 19 10.39 -14.00 9.91
N LYS A 20 11.38 -13.24 9.41
CA LYS A 20 12.06 -12.18 10.17
C LYS A 20 11.64 -10.75 9.80
N TYR A 21 11.58 -10.43 8.51
CA TYR A 21 11.35 -9.07 8.02
C TYR A 21 9.90 -8.85 7.55
N TYR A 22 9.46 -7.60 7.54
CA TYR A 22 8.15 -7.17 7.04
C TYR A 22 8.21 -6.77 5.55
N PRO A 23 7.08 -6.80 4.82
CA PRO A 23 7.04 -6.46 3.38
C PRO A 23 7.48 -5.05 3.00
N TRP A 24 7.48 -4.10 3.94
CA TRP A 24 7.95 -2.74 3.72
C TRP A 24 9.48 -2.59 3.86
N ASN A 25 10.19 -3.60 4.37
CA ASN A 25 11.65 -3.59 4.39
C ASN A 25 12.23 -3.73 2.99
N ILE A 26 13.37 -3.07 2.76
CA ILE A 26 14.23 -3.26 1.59
C ILE A 26 15.58 -3.78 2.08
N ALA A 27 16.16 -4.71 1.33
CA ALA A 27 17.48 -5.23 1.61
C ALA A 27 18.33 -5.35 0.36
N ASP A 28 19.63 -5.12 0.53
CA ASP A 28 20.66 -5.62 -0.35
C ASP A 28 20.92 -7.09 0.00
N ILE A 29 20.77 -7.95 -1.00
CA ILE A 29 20.96 -9.40 -0.88
C ILE A 29 22.19 -9.80 -1.66
N CYS A 30 23.04 -10.59 -1.02
CA CYS A 30 24.19 -11.26 -1.62
C CYS A 30 24.02 -12.78 -1.49
N ILE A 31 24.04 -13.49 -2.61
CA ILE A 31 23.90 -14.95 -2.65
C ILE A 31 25.19 -15.55 -3.20
N LEU A 32 25.78 -16.50 -2.47
CA LEU A 32 26.97 -17.24 -2.88
C LEU A 32 26.59 -18.69 -3.21
N ILE A 33 26.99 -19.13 -4.40
CA ILE A 33 26.72 -20.50 -4.88
C ILE A 33 28.01 -21.09 -5.45
N GLY A 34 28.47 -22.21 -4.87
CA GLY A 34 29.49 -23.05 -5.49
C GLY A 34 28.89 -23.92 -6.58
N ASP A 35 29.36 -23.75 -7.82
CA ASP A 35 28.94 -24.57 -8.95
C ASP A 35 30.02 -24.62 -10.05
N SER A 36 29.90 -25.59 -10.95
CA SER A 36 30.70 -25.65 -12.17
C SER A 36 30.18 -24.71 -13.28
N ASP A 37 28.88 -24.42 -13.28
CA ASP A 37 28.20 -23.68 -14.35
C ASP A 37 27.47 -22.44 -13.83
N LYS A 38 27.55 -21.33 -14.57
CA LYS A 38 26.99 -20.03 -14.16
C LYS A 38 25.46 -20.02 -14.21
N GLU A 39 24.86 -20.66 -15.21
CA GLU A 39 23.39 -20.67 -15.35
C GLU A 39 22.74 -21.55 -14.28
N THR A 40 23.36 -22.70 -13.99
CA THR A 40 22.98 -23.60 -12.90
C THR A 40 23.12 -22.89 -11.54
N ALA A 41 24.24 -22.19 -11.32
CA ALA A 41 24.42 -21.39 -10.11
C ALA A 41 23.37 -20.28 -9.97
N PHE A 42 23.04 -19.60 -11.07
CA PHE A 42 22.04 -18.53 -11.07
C PHE A 42 20.64 -19.05 -10.73
N LYS A 43 20.24 -20.19 -11.30
CA LYS A 43 18.97 -20.85 -10.97
C LYS A 43 18.89 -21.19 -9.48
N ARG A 44 19.94 -21.83 -8.94
CA ARG A 44 20.04 -22.16 -7.51
C ARG A 44 19.98 -20.92 -6.61
N ALA A 45 20.57 -19.81 -7.04
CA ALA A 45 20.51 -18.55 -6.30
C ALA A 45 19.08 -17.99 -6.24
N MET A 46 18.35 -18.00 -7.37
CA MET A 46 16.96 -17.54 -7.40
C MET A 46 16.04 -18.49 -6.61
N ASP A 47 16.25 -19.80 -6.70
CA ASP A 47 15.52 -20.78 -5.89
C ASP A 47 15.73 -20.52 -4.38
N LYS A 48 16.97 -20.23 -3.97
CA LYS A 48 17.28 -19.87 -2.58
C LYS A 48 16.60 -18.58 -2.15
N LEU A 49 16.61 -17.54 -3.00
CA LEU A 49 15.91 -16.28 -2.75
C LEU A 49 14.40 -16.51 -2.49
N HIS A 50 13.76 -17.33 -3.34
CA HIS A 50 12.35 -17.66 -3.21
C HIS A 50 12.04 -18.52 -1.98
N GLN A 51 12.89 -19.51 -1.67
CA GLN A 51 12.75 -20.35 -0.47
C GLN A 51 12.83 -19.51 0.83
N GLU A 52 13.68 -18.48 0.83
CA GLU A 52 13.81 -17.53 1.94
C GLU A 52 12.76 -16.40 1.88
N ASN A 53 11.74 -16.51 1.02
CA ASN A 53 10.60 -15.59 0.95
C ASN A 53 10.95 -14.14 0.58
N TRP A 54 11.95 -13.95 -0.29
CA TRP A 54 12.31 -12.65 -0.84
C TRP A 54 11.78 -12.45 -2.27
N ILE A 55 11.44 -11.21 -2.58
CA ILE A 55 10.97 -10.76 -3.89
C ILE A 55 11.97 -9.73 -4.43
N LYS A 56 12.60 -10.07 -5.55
CA LYS A 56 13.54 -9.20 -6.28
C LYS A 56 12.88 -7.90 -6.73
N ILE A 57 13.59 -6.78 -6.57
CA ILE A 57 13.18 -5.45 -7.06
C ILE A 57 14.21 -4.73 -7.92
N SER A 58 15.38 -5.33 -8.13
CA SER A 58 16.41 -4.80 -9.03
C SER A 58 16.90 -5.87 -10.01
N ASP A 59 17.71 -5.46 -10.98
CA ASP A 59 18.53 -6.40 -11.74
C ASP A 59 19.50 -7.15 -10.83
N VAL A 60 19.83 -8.37 -11.23
CA VAL A 60 20.82 -9.21 -10.52
C VAL A 60 22.18 -9.03 -11.18
N ARG A 61 23.13 -8.48 -10.42
CA ARG A 61 24.53 -8.45 -10.80
C ARG A 61 25.13 -9.83 -10.56
N LYS A 62 25.85 -10.36 -11.55
CA LYS A 62 26.40 -11.72 -11.56
C LYS A 62 27.91 -11.68 -11.72
N ASP A 63 28.65 -12.06 -10.70
CA ASP A 63 30.12 -12.09 -10.70
C ASP A 63 30.67 -13.44 -10.20
N ILE A 64 31.98 -13.62 -10.28
CA ILE A 64 32.71 -14.79 -9.76
C ILE A 64 33.69 -14.30 -8.70
N LEU A 65 33.72 -14.98 -7.54
CA LEU A 65 34.70 -14.69 -6.51
C LEU A 65 36.07 -15.24 -6.89
N ILE A 66 37.09 -14.42 -6.70
CA ILE A 66 38.49 -14.75 -6.94
C ILE A 66 39.07 -15.27 -5.63
N GLU A 67 39.41 -16.56 -5.59
CA GLU A 67 39.81 -17.27 -4.37
C GLU A 67 40.99 -16.59 -3.66
N GLU A 68 42.01 -16.15 -4.40
CA GLU A 68 43.19 -15.49 -3.84
C GLU A 68 42.83 -14.19 -3.10
N LYS A 69 41.80 -13.45 -3.58
CA LYS A 69 41.33 -12.23 -2.92
C LYS A 69 40.48 -12.52 -1.69
N ILE A 70 39.75 -13.63 -1.70
CA ILE A 70 38.91 -14.04 -0.56
C ILE A 70 39.75 -14.57 0.60
N ILE A 71 40.86 -15.27 0.32
CA ILE A 71 41.84 -15.66 1.34
C ILE A 71 42.43 -14.44 2.07
N GLN A 72 42.55 -13.31 1.39
CA GLN A 72 43.03 -12.05 1.95
C GLN A 72 41.93 -11.19 2.59
N SER A 73 40.67 -11.64 2.57
CA SER A 73 39.51 -10.91 3.06
C SER A 73 39.23 -11.18 4.55
N THR A 74 38.09 -10.71 5.07
CA THR A 74 37.68 -10.97 6.44
C THR A 74 37.42 -12.47 6.67
N THR A 75 37.67 -12.94 7.90
CA THR A 75 37.44 -14.34 8.28
C THR A 75 36.00 -14.77 7.99
N GLU A 76 35.03 -13.88 8.23
CA GLU A 76 33.61 -14.16 7.98
C GLU A 76 33.30 -14.42 6.50
N LEU A 77 33.77 -13.58 5.57
CA LEU A 77 33.52 -13.79 4.14
C LEU A 77 34.22 -15.05 3.63
N PHE A 78 35.42 -15.35 4.14
CA PHE A 78 36.15 -16.57 3.82
C PHE A 78 35.40 -17.82 4.27
N GLU A 79 34.82 -17.82 5.47
CA GLU A 79 33.99 -18.93 5.96
C GLU A 79 32.75 -19.16 5.09
N GLN A 80 32.04 -18.09 4.70
CA GLN A 80 30.88 -18.20 3.82
C GLN A 80 31.27 -18.71 2.43
N TYR A 81 32.43 -18.27 1.91
CA TYR A 81 32.98 -18.78 0.66
C TYR A 81 33.25 -20.28 0.72
N LEU A 82 33.87 -20.79 1.79
CA LEU A 82 34.15 -22.22 1.94
C LEU A 82 32.87 -23.06 2.00
N LYS A 83 31.85 -22.61 2.75
CA LYS A 83 30.54 -23.27 2.79
C LYS A 83 29.92 -23.32 1.39
N ALA A 84 29.93 -22.20 0.68
CA ALA A 84 29.42 -22.14 -0.69
C ALA A 84 30.18 -23.09 -1.63
N LYS A 85 31.51 -23.12 -1.54
CA LYS A 85 32.38 -24.01 -2.33
C LYS A 85 32.09 -25.49 -2.06
N ASN A 86 31.70 -25.83 -0.84
CA ASN A 86 31.30 -27.19 -0.43
C ASN A 86 29.84 -27.53 -0.81
N GLY A 87 29.15 -26.64 -1.53
CA GLY A 87 27.83 -26.90 -2.11
C GLY A 87 26.67 -26.24 -1.38
N GLU A 88 26.90 -25.55 -0.25
CA GLU A 88 25.84 -24.81 0.44
C GLU A 88 25.40 -23.58 -0.37
N SER A 89 24.12 -23.21 -0.27
CA SER A 89 23.60 -21.96 -0.84
C SER A 89 23.54 -20.90 0.25
N ILE A 90 24.46 -19.94 0.22
CA ILE A 90 24.56 -18.91 1.25
C ILE A 90 23.79 -17.67 0.81
N LEU A 91 22.93 -17.15 1.69
CA LEU A 91 22.18 -15.91 1.48
C LEU A 91 22.50 -14.94 2.62
N LEU A 92 23.13 -13.82 2.26
CA LEU A 92 23.48 -12.73 3.16
C LEU A 92 22.52 -11.58 2.92
N VAL A 93 22.00 -10.99 4.00
CA VAL A 93 21.00 -9.92 3.95
C VAL A 93 21.54 -8.72 4.71
N GLN A 94 21.55 -7.57 4.04
CA GLN A 94 21.76 -6.27 4.66
C GLN A 94 20.51 -5.42 4.42
N THR A 95 19.75 -5.16 5.48
CA THR A 95 18.55 -4.31 5.41
C THR A 95 18.94 -2.83 5.46
N ASP A 96 18.16 -1.99 4.78
CA ASP A 96 18.29 -0.53 4.88
C ASP A 96 17.91 -0.03 6.29
N ASN A 97 17.15 -0.85 7.04
CA ASN A 97 16.65 -0.57 8.38
C ASN A 97 17.50 -1.26 9.45
N TRP A 98 17.72 -0.57 10.58
CA TRP A 98 18.48 -1.11 11.71
C TRP A 98 17.62 -1.93 12.69
N ILE A 99 16.32 -1.64 12.76
CA ILE A 99 15.31 -2.35 13.57
C ILE A 99 13.97 -2.45 12.82
N GLY A 100 12.88 -2.81 13.49
CA GLY A 100 11.57 -3.01 12.88
C GLY A 100 11.45 -4.36 12.19
N PHE A 101 11.88 -5.40 12.91
CA PHE A 101 11.77 -6.80 12.51
C PHE A 101 10.58 -7.45 13.24
N LYS A 102 10.14 -8.64 12.81
CA LYS A 102 8.98 -9.29 13.42
C LYS A 102 9.16 -9.63 14.91
N ASP A 103 10.40 -9.77 15.38
CA ASP A 103 10.78 -9.96 16.79
C ASP A 103 10.96 -8.64 17.56
N SER A 104 11.00 -7.50 16.86
CA SER A 104 11.04 -6.15 17.43
C SER A 104 10.23 -5.21 16.53
N PRO A 105 8.88 -5.34 16.54
CA PRO A 105 8.01 -4.64 15.61
C PRO A 105 8.10 -3.12 15.79
N PRO A 106 7.92 -2.33 14.72
CA PRO A 106 7.77 -0.89 14.86
C PRO A 106 6.48 -0.57 15.61
N ILE A 107 6.39 0.65 16.13
CA ILE A 107 5.11 1.16 16.64
C ILE A 107 4.20 1.41 15.44
N LEU A 108 3.13 0.63 15.33
CA LEU A 108 2.07 0.85 14.36
C LEU A 108 0.98 1.73 14.97
N ILE A 109 0.15 2.32 14.12
CA ILE A 109 -0.90 3.26 14.50
C ILE A 109 -2.24 2.62 14.19
N PRO A 110 -3.27 2.69 15.04
CA PRO A 110 -4.54 2.05 14.72
C PRO A 110 -5.18 2.63 13.45
N LYS A 111 -5.84 1.76 12.68
CA LYS A 111 -6.57 2.19 11.46
C LYS A 111 -7.72 3.11 11.82
N ILE A 112 -8.08 3.96 10.87
CA ILE A 112 -9.34 4.69 10.94
C ILE A 112 -10.47 3.73 10.63
N THR A 113 -11.34 3.56 11.60
CA THR A 113 -12.49 2.67 11.53
C THR A 113 -13.79 3.45 11.38
N GLU A 114 -14.87 2.74 11.09
CA GLU A 114 -16.21 3.31 11.12
C GLU A 114 -16.55 3.91 12.50
N LYS A 115 -16.16 3.25 13.59
CA LYS A 115 -16.35 3.76 14.96
C LYS A 115 -15.61 5.07 15.21
N PHE A 116 -14.44 5.27 14.59
CA PHE A 116 -13.76 6.56 14.63
C PHE A 116 -14.60 7.62 13.90
N MET A 117 -15.09 7.28 12.71
CA MET A 117 -15.94 8.19 11.93
C MET A 117 -17.25 8.53 12.63
N ASP A 118 -17.87 7.61 13.37
CA ASP A 118 -19.05 7.92 14.18
C ASP A 118 -18.80 9.13 15.10
N LYS A 119 -17.63 9.16 15.76
CA LYS A 119 -17.24 10.28 16.64
C LYS A 119 -17.01 11.56 15.86
N VAL A 120 -16.34 11.48 14.71
CA VAL A 120 -16.13 12.62 13.81
C VAL A 120 -17.46 13.24 13.41
N ILE A 121 -18.43 12.40 13.01
CA ILE A 121 -19.75 12.86 12.58
C ILE A 121 -20.52 13.48 13.73
N ILE A 122 -20.50 12.88 14.93
CA ILE A 122 -21.11 13.46 16.13
C ILE A 122 -20.49 14.83 16.44
N ARG A 123 -19.16 14.94 16.39
CA ARG A 123 -18.44 16.20 16.62
C ARG A 123 -18.74 17.26 15.55
N ALA A 124 -18.99 16.84 14.31
CA ALA A 124 -19.44 17.72 13.24
C ALA A 124 -20.89 18.21 13.42
N GLY A 125 -21.60 17.77 14.47
CA GLY A 125 -23.01 18.11 14.74
C GLY A 125 -24.00 17.19 14.03
N GLY A 126 -23.52 16.07 13.49
CA GLY A 126 -24.31 15.04 12.86
C GLY A 126 -24.68 13.91 13.80
N LYS A 127 -25.23 12.84 13.22
CA LYS A 127 -25.46 11.57 13.90
C LYS A 127 -25.45 10.41 12.92
N ARG A 128 -25.21 9.21 13.46
CA ARG A 128 -25.44 7.95 12.76
C ARG A 128 -26.93 7.73 12.54
N LEU A 129 -27.27 7.23 11.36
CA LEU A 129 -28.61 6.80 11.01
C LEU A 129 -28.79 5.33 11.40
N GLU A 130 -29.63 5.08 12.39
CA GLU A 130 -30.01 3.75 12.82
C GLU A 130 -31.43 3.48 12.34
N TYR A 131 -31.61 2.46 11.48
CA TYR A 131 -32.92 2.01 11.06
C TYR A 131 -33.07 0.51 11.29
N GLU A 132 -34.14 0.12 11.97
CA GLU A 132 -34.65 -1.24 11.94
C GLU A 132 -35.49 -1.41 10.67
N SER A 133 -34.85 -1.58 9.51
CA SER A 133 -35.62 -1.90 8.31
C SER A 133 -36.08 -3.36 8.39
N LYS A 134 -37.40 -3.60 8.36
CA LYS A 134 -38.00 -4.94 8.23
C LYS A 134 -37.59 -5.64 6.92
N GLU A 135 -37.09 -4.88 5.94
CA GLU A 135 -36.79 -5.33 4.58
C GLU A 135 -35.27 -5.47 4.28
N MET A 136 -34.40 -5.31 5.27
CA MET A 136 -32.93 -5.28 5.10
C MET A 136 -32.43 -4.34 3.98
N LEU A 137 -33.11 -3.22 3.74
CA LEU A 137 -32.69 -2.26 2.72
C LEU A 137 -31.46 -1.49 3.20
N LYS A 138 -30.38 -1.52 2.42
CA LYS A 138 -29.16 -0.74 2.72
C LYS A 138 -29.45 0.76 2.61
N ASN A 139 -29.12 1.49 3.67
CA ASN A 139 -29.24 2.94 3.80
C ASN A 139 -27.85 3.61 3.91
N ALA A 140 -27.85 4.93 3.89
CA ALA A 140 -26.70 5.78 4.18
C ALA A 140 -26.42 5.80 5.69
N ASP A 141 -25.16 6.00 6.05
CA ASP A 141 -24.68 5.84 7.42
C ASP A 141 -24.96 7.05 8.31
N TYR A 142 -24.94 8.26 7.75
CA TYR A 142 -24.93 9.50 8.54
C TYR A 142 -25.92 10.55 8.03
N ILE A 143 -26.33 11.42 8.94
CA ILE A 143 -27.04 12.67 8.62
C ILE A 143 -26.39 13.85 9.36
N ILE A 144 -26.19 14.95 8.63
CA ILE A 144 -25.72 16.24 9.18
C ILE A 144 -26.55 17.34 8.52
N ASP A 145 -27.33 18.06 9.31
CA ASP A 145 -28.32 19.04 8.83
C ASP A 145 -29.20 18.45 7.71
N ASN A 146 -29.09 18.99 6.48
CA ASN A 146 -29.83 18.55 5.30
C ASN A 146 -29.01 17.63 4.37
N TYR A 147 -27.88 17.09 4.82
CA TYR A 147 -27.06 16.14 4.08
C TYR A 147 -27.13 14.75 4.70
N ILE A 148 -27.26 13.73 3.84
CA ILE A 148 -27.05 12.33 4.21
C ILE A 148 -25.76 11.82 3.58
N PHE A 149 -24.90 11.18 4.37
CA PHE A 149 -23.59 10.71 3.93
C PHE A 149 -23.49 9.19 4.02
N GLU A 150 -22.96 8.58 2.98
CA GLU A 150 -22.47 7.20 2.99
C GLU A 150 -20.95 7.19 3.22
N LEU A 151 -20.47 6.29 4.07
CA LEU A 151 -19.05 6.02 4.28
C LEU A 151 -18.57 4.90 3.36
N LYS A 152 -17.43 5.12 2.72
CA LYS A 152 -16.71 4.09 1.96
C LYS A 152 -15.26 4.02 2.40
N ILE A 153 -14.93 2.96 3.13
CA ILE A 153 -13.57 2.61 3.49
C ILE A 153 -12.99 1.72 2.39
N LEU A 154 -11.84 2.11 1.86
CA LEU A 154 -11.11 1.39 0.82
C LEU A 154 -9.75 0.98 1.37
N GLU A 155 -9.50 -0.33 1.40
CA GLU A 155 -8.28 -0.94 1.92
C GLU A 155 -7.60 -1.89 0.92
N GLU A 156 -8.22 -2.14 -0.24
CA GLU A 156 -7.72 -3.11 -1.21
C GLU A 156 -6.47 -2.57 -1.93
N GLU A 157 -5.33 -3.23 -1.74
CA GLU A 157 -4.11 -2.96 -2.50
C GLU A 157 -4.26 -3.45 -3.95
N ARG A 158 -4.55 -2.50 -4.85
CA ARG A 158 -4.89 -2.75 -6.25
C ARG A 158 -3.79 -3.46 -7.02
N LEU A 159 -2.51 -3.24 -6.67
CA LEU A 159 -1.40 -3.87 -7.37
C LEU A 159 -1.23 -5.36 -7.03
N PHE A 160 -1.95 -5.90 -6.04
CA PHE A 160 -2.00 -7.36 -5.83
C PHE A 160 -2.93 -8.05 -6.84
N ASN A 161 -3.87 -7.31 -7.42
CA ASN A 161 -4.75 -7.82 -8.47
C ASN A 161 -3.97 -8.09 -9.77
N GLU A 162 -3.98 -9.33 -10.25
CA GLU A 162 -3.28 -9.74 -11.47
C GLU A 162 -3.75 -8.96 -12.72
N SER A 163 -5.06 -8.72 -12.86
CA SER A 163 -5.61 -7.97 -14.00
C SER A 163 -5.09 -6.53 -14.03
N VAL A 164 -4.95 -5.90 -12.86
CA VAL A 164 -4.36 -4.56 -12.72
C VAL A 164 -2.88 -4.57 -13.14
N ARG A 165 -2.12 -5.55 -12.63
CA ARG A 165 -0.69 -5.72 -12.97
C ARG A 165 -0.45 -5.91 -14.46
N ILE A 166 -1.29 -6.73 -15.13
CA ILE A 166 -1.21 -6.95 -16.57
C ILE A 166 -1.46 -5.65 -17.33
N LYS A 167 -2.54 -4.93 -17.01
CA LYS A 167 -2.86 -3.64 -17.67
C LYS A 167 -1.75 -2.60 -17.50
N LEU A 168 -1.16 -2.52 -16.31
CA LEU A 168 -0.03 -1.63 -16.06
C LEU A 168 1.21 -2.06 -16.82
N ALA A 169 1.55 -3.34 -16.83
CA ALA A 169 2.67 -3.85 -17.61
C ALA A 169 2.51 -3.52 -19.10
N ASP A 170 1.30 -3.71 -19.65
CA ASP A 170 1.00 -3.38 -21.04
C ASP A 170 1.12 -1.88 -21.35
N LEU A 171 0.72 -1.02 -20.39
CA LEU A 171 0.81 0.43 -20.51
C LEU A 171 2.25 0.94 -20.41
N LEU A 172 3.04 0.36 -19.51
CA LEU A 172 4.37 0.84 -19.13
C LEU A 172 5.51 0.12 -19.84
N LYS A 173 5.25 -0.99 -20.54
CA LYS A 173 6.29 -1.79 -21.20
C LYS A 173 7.27 -0.93 -22.00
N ASP A 174 8.55 -1.19 -21.74
CA ASP A 174 9.67 -0.63 -22.47
C ASP A 174 10.72 -1.74 -22.60
N GLN A 175 10.86 -2.29 -23.81
CA GLN A 175 11.75 -3.43 -24.06
C GLN A 175 13.24 -3.08 -23.87
N SER A 176 13.59 -1.80 -23.79
CA SER A 176 14.97 -1.38 -23.49
C SER A 176 15.31 -1.49 -22.00
N LYS A 177 14.30 -1.64 -21.13
CA LYS A 177 14.47 -1.67 -19.68
C LYS A 177 14.16 -3.05 -19.11
N LYS A 178 15.00 -3.49 -18.17
CA LYS A 178 14.76 -4.71 -17.38
C LYS A 178 14.01 -4.43 -16.08
N ASN A 179 14.02 -3.19 -15.63
CA ASN A 179 13.32 -2.73 -14.44
C ASN A 179 12.58 -1.42 -14.71
N ILE A 180 11.33 -1.34 -14.27
CA ILE A 180 10.48 -0.15 -14.39
C ILE A 180 9.86 0.16 -13.03
N GLU A 181 10.21 1.32 -12.48
CA GLU A 181 9.52 1.86 -11.31
C GLU A 181 8.12 2.37 -11.72
N ILE A 182 7.09 1.92 -11.02
CA ILE A 182 5.72 2.41 -11.11
C ILE A 182 5.63 3.67 -10.25
N ASN A 183 5.69 4.83 -10.90
CA ASN A 183 5.55 6.12 -10.25
C ASN A 183 4.64 7.00 -11.12
N HIS A 184 3.52 7.48 -10.56
CA HIS A 184 2.54 8.24 -11.33
C HIS A 184 3.09 9.56 -11.86
N LYS A 185 4.06 10.16 -11.17
CA LYS A 185 4.75 11.40 -11.57
C LYS A 185 5.56 11.22 -12.86
N ASN A 186 5.95 9.98 -13.18
CA ASN A 186 6.72 9.65 -14.39
C ASN A 186 5.85 9.21 -15.57
N ILE A 187 4.52 9.19 -15.41
CA ILE A 187 3.60 8.79 -16.48
C ILE A 187 3.41 9.94 -17.46
N SER A 188 3.65 9.67 -18.75
CA SER A 188 3.46 10.69 -19.79
C SER A 188 2.01 11.15 -19.89
N LYS A 189 1.80 12.40 -20.31
CA LYS A 189 0.46 13.01 -20.40
C LYS A 189 -0.50 12.18 -21.28
N GLU A 190 0.02 11.57 -22.34
CA GLU A 190 -0.75 10.74 -23.28
C GLU A 190 -1.24 9.44 -22.63
N LYS A 191 -0.44 8.86 -21.72
CA LYS A 191 -0.74 7.61 -21.03
C LYS A 191 -1.51 7.82 -19.72
N TYR A 192 -1.50 9.03 -19.16
CA TYR A 192 -2.04 9.32 -17.84
C TYR A 192 -3.53 8.93 -17.70
N ASN A 193 -4.35 9.18 -18.73
CA ASN A 193 -5.76 8.81 -18.68
C ASN A 193 -5.98 7.29 -18.63
N LEU A 194 -5.17 6.52 -19.35
CA LEU A 194 -5.21 5.06 -19.31
C LEU A 194 -4.75 4.56 -17.94
N TYR A 195 -3.69 5.16 -17.38
CA TYR A 195 -3.19 4.87 -16.04
C TYR A 195 -4.29 5.06 -14.98
N ILE A 196 -4.92 6.23 -14.92
CA ILE A 196 -5.99 6.52 -13.96
C ILE A 196 -7.16 5.54 -14.10
N ASN A 197 -7.56 5.19 -15.33
CA ASN A 197 -8.67 4.27 -15.56
C ASN A 197 -8.42 2.85 -15.02
N ILE A 198 -7.16 2.42 -14.85
CA ILE A 198 -6.83 1.12 -14.26
C ILE A 198 -7.24 1.07 -12.77
N PHE A 199 -7.05 2.16 -12.04
CA PHE A 199 -7.35 2.25 -10.60
C PHE A 199 -8.79 2.67 -10.30
N ARG A 200 -9.44 3.37 -11.24
CA ARG A 200 -10.76 4.00 -11.04
C ARG A 200 -11.92 3.06 -10.71
N LYS A 201 -11.88 1.81 -11.17
CA LYS A 201 -13.06 0.92 -11.18
C LYS A 201 -13.72 0.68 -9.81
N PRO A 202 -13.00 0.32 -8.72
CA PRO A 202 -13.62 0.13 -7.41
C PRO A 202 -14.22 1.40 -6.84
N ILE A 203 -13.56 2.55 -7.06
CA ILE A 203 -14.05 3.86 -6.63
C ILE A 203 -15.37 4.17 -7.34
N GLN A 204 -15.44 3.91 -8.65
CA GLN A 204 -16.68 4.06 -9.40
C GLN A 204 -17.81 3.15 -8.88
N ASP A 205 -17.49 1.90 -8.52
CA ASP A 205 -18.49 0.97 -7.99
C ASP A 205 -18.94 1.34 -6.57
N ALA A 206 -18.03 1.85 -5.74
CA ALA A 206 -18.35 2.41 -4.42
C ALA A 206 -19.30 3.62 -4.53
N ILE A 207 -19.04 4.53 -5.47
CA ILE A 207 -19.92 5.67 -5.78
C ILE A 207 -21.31 5.20 -6.22
N LYS A 208 -21.39 4.21 -7.10
CA LYS A 208 -22.67 3.64 -7.55
C LYS A 208 -23.45 3.01 -6.40
N SER A 209 -22.76 2.31 -5.49
CA SER A 209 -23.39 1.75 -4.29
C SER A 209 -23.93 2.86 -3.39
N ALA A 210 -23.09 3.85 -3.06
CA ALA A 210 -23.47 4.97 -2.23
C ALA A 210 -24.67 5.73 -2.80
N SER A 211 -24.69 6.00 -4.10
CA SER A 211 -25.82 6.66 -4.74
C SER A 211 -27.14 5.89 -4.60
N LYS A 212 -27.11 4.55 -4.57
CA LYS A 212 -28.31 3.73 -4.31
C LYS A 212 -28.74 3.83 -2.85
N GLN A 213 -27.78 3.77 -1.92
CA GLN A 213 -28.03 3.88 -0.48
C GLN A 213 -28.61 5.26 -0.10
N ILE A 214 -28.07 6.33 -0.66
CA ILE A 214 -28.57 7.70 -0.52
C ILE A 214 -30.01 7.78 -1.03
N LYS A 215 -30.30 7.28 -2.24
CA LYS A 215 -31.65 7.29 -2.80
C LYS A 215 -32.64 6.51 -1.93
N SER A 216 -32.22 5.34 -1.45
CA SER A 216 -33.01 4.51 -0.52
C SER A 216 -33.33 5.27 0.76
N THR A 217 -32.33 5.94 1.34
CA THR A 217 -32.48 6.71 2.58
C THR A 217 -33.46 7.86 2.43
N LYS A 218 -33.43 8.60 1.31
CA LYS A 218 -34.41 9.67 1.04
C LYS A 218 -35.83 9.14 0.99
N ASN A 219 -36.03 7.96 0.40
CA ASN A 219 -37.34 7.31 0.35
C ASN A 219 -37.79 6.87 1.75
N ILE A 220 -36.90 6.28 2.55
CA ILE A 220 -37.18 5.82 3.92
C ILE A 220 -37.57 7.02 4.81
N LEU A 221 -36.84 8.13 4.70
CA LEU A 221 -37.13 9.36 5.43
C LEU A 221 -38.31 10.15 4.87
N ASN A 222 -38.83 9.75 3.70
CA ASN A 222 -39.82 10.50 2.94
C ASN A 222 -39.44 11.98 2.75
N ASP A 223 -38.13 12.25 2.58
CA ASP A 223 -37.58 13.59 2.40
C ASP A 223 -36.61 13.62 1.22
N HIS A 224 -37.12 14.08 0.09
CA HIS A 224 -36.36 14.24 -1.14
C HIS A 224 -35.59 15.56 -1.22
N THR A 225 -35.76 16.47 -0.24
CA THR A 225 -35.02 17.72 -0.17
C THR A 225 -33.60 17.52 0.36
N LEU A 226 -33.35 16.39 1.04
CA LEU A 226 -32.03 15.99 1.51
C LEU A 226 -31.03 15.89 0.36
N LYS A 227 -29.83 16.42 0.61
CA LYS A 227 -28.67 16.32 -0.27
C LYS A 227 -27.90 15.04 0.06
N GLY A 228 -27.39 14.36 -0.95
CA GLY A 228 -26.53 13.21 -0.75
C GLY A 228 -25.06 13.60 -0.73
N GLY A 229 -24.30 12.93 0.11
CA GLY A 229 -22.85 13.04 0.12
C GLY A 229 -22.18 11.69 0.35
N ILE A 230 -20.88 11.67 0.12
CA ILE A 230 -20.05 10.48 0.32
C ILE A 230 -18.76 10.85 1.04
N ILE A 231 -18.38 10.02 2.01
CA ILE A 231 -17.12 10.13 2.73
C ILE A 231 -16.25 8.96 2.29
N PHE A 232 -15.09 9.24 1.72
CA PHE A 232 -14.10 8.23 1.37
C PHE A 232 -13.00 8.18 2.40
N LEU A 233 -12.69 6.99 2.88
CA LEU A 233 -11.47 6.72 3.63
C LEU A 233 -10.57 5.80 2.83
N ASN A 234 -9.33 6.20 2.59
CA ASN A 234 -8.28 5.34 2.04
C ASN A 234 -7.28 5.03 3.15
N ASN A 235 -7.30 3.80 3.67
CA ASN A 235 -6.42 3.34 4.74
C ASN A 235 -5.13 2.74 4.16
N GLY A 236 -4.27 3.58 3.58
CA GLY A 236 -2.86 3.24 3.32
C GLY A 236 -2.59 2.31 2.14
N THR A 237 -3.19 2.55 0.97
CA THR A 237 -2.95 1.75 -0.24
C THR A 237 -1.80 2.28 -1.11
N THR A 238 -0.66 1.59 -1.12
CA THR A 238 0.57 1.99 -1.86
C THR A 238 0.34 2.33 -3.34
N SER A 239 -0.59 1.63 -3.98
CA SER A 239 -0.91 1.84 -5.39
C SER A 239 -1.73 3.08 -5.71
N THR A 240 -2.41 3.65 -4.72
CA THR A 240 -3.29 4.80 -4.90
C THR A 240 -2.94 5.89 -3.89
N PRO A 241 -1.83 6.63 -4.13
CA PRO A 241 -1.50 7.81 -3.35
C PRO A 241 -2.63 8.85 -3.40
N PRO A 242 -2.69 9.80 -2.45
CA PRO A 242 -3.79 10.77 -2.33
C PRO A 242 -4.17 11.45 -3.65
N GLU A 243 -3.18 11.93 -4.40
CA GLU A 243 -3.36 12.58 -5.71
C GLU A 243 -4.12 11.68 -6.71
N ILE A 244 -3.74 10.40 -6.80
CA ILE A 244 -4.34 9.43 -7.72
C ILE A 244 -5.73 9.01 -7.25
N PHE A 245 -5.90 8.83 -5.94
CA PHE A 245 -7.17 8.50 -5.33
C PHE A 245 -8.21 9.62 -5.57
N ASN A 246 -7.83 10.87 -5.29
CA ASN A 246 -8.67 12.04 -5.46
C ASN A 246 -9.01 12.28 -6.94
N GLU A 247 -8.05 12.09 -7.86
CA GLU A 247 -8.32 12.17 -9.29
C GLU A 247 -9.33 11.09 -9.76
N CYS A 248 -9.23 9.86 -9.22
CA CYS A 248 -10.19 8.81 -9.52
C CYS A 248 -11.60 9.13 -8.99
N ILE A 249 -11.71 9.73 -7.81
CA ILE A 249 -12.99 10.20 -7.23
C ILE A 249 -13.59 11.29 -8.11
N ASN A 250 -12.83 12.35 -8.40
CA ASN A 250 -13.28 13.50 -9.18
C ASN A 250 -13.82 13.09 -10.54
N ARG A 251 -13.07 12.24 -11.28
CA ARG A 251 -13.55 11.71 -12.56
C ARG A 251 -14.81 10.88 -12.41
N SER A 252 -14.92 10.10 -11.34
CA SER A 252 -16.03 9.17 -11.15
C SER A 252 -17.33 9.86 -10.73
N ILE A 253 -17.26 10.88 -9.88
CA ILE A 253 -18.41 11.68 -9.45
C ILE A 253 -19.00 12.45 -10.64
N THR A 254 -18.16 13.15 -11.41
CA THR A 254 -18.58 13.94 -12.59
C THR A 254 -19.40 13.12 -13.60
N ASN A 255 -19.14 11.80 -13.69
CA ASN A 255 -19.72 10.95 -14.72
C ASN A 255 -20.92 10.10 -14.26
N ASN A 256 -21.19 9.93 -12.96
CA ASN A 256 -22.03 8.78 -12.52
C ASN A 256 -23.26 9.08 -11.67
N THR A 257 -23.43 10.21 -10.97
CA THR A 257 -24.51 10.26 -9.96
C THR A 257 -25.12 11.65 -9.75
N SER A 258 -26.40 11.81 -10.09
CA SER A 258 -27.21 12.99 -9.71
C SER A 258 -27.56 13.04 -8.21
N GLN A 259 -27.31 11.94 -7.49
CA GLN A 259 -27.68 11.81 -6.07
C GLN A 259 -26.59 12.27 -5.11
N ILE A 260 -25.37 12.55 -5.59
CA ILE A 260 -24.23 12.95 -4.76
C ILE A 260 -23.91 14.39 -5.10
N GLN A 261 -24.11 15.28 -4.12
CA GLN A 261 -23.87 16.72 -4.24
C GLN A 261 -22.63 17.18 -3.47
N SER A 262 -22.14 16.38 -2.53
CA SER A 262 -20.92 16.69 -1.77
C SER A 262 -20.09 15.43 -1.57
N HIS A 263 -18.77 15.57 -1.52
CA HIS A 263 -17.89 14.48 -1.16
C HIS A 263 -16.70 15.01 -0.38
N ILE A 264 -16.16 14.16 0.49
CA ILE A 264 -14.89 14.40 1.16
C ILE A 264 -14.11 13.10 1.14
N SER A 265 -12.82 13.17 0.83
CA SER A 265 -11.90 12.05 0.94
C SER A 265 -10.86 12.34 2.00
N ILE A 266 -10.49 11.29 2.72
CA ILE A 266 -9.41 11.31 3.71
C ILE A 266 -8.52 10.11 3.41
N CYS A 267 -7.32 10.40 2.93
CA CYS A 267 -6.29 9.39 2.72
C CYS A 267 -5.37 9.42 3.92
N ASN A 268 -5.18 8.28 4.60
CA ASN A 268 -4.22 8.15 5.68
C ASN A 268 -3.22 7.04 5.33
N TRP A 269 -1.97 7.20 5.73
CA TRP A 269 -0.92 6.21 5.50
C TRP A 269 0.15 6.29 6.57
N LEU A 270 0.93 5.20 6.65
CA LEU A 270 2.02 5.03 7.58
C LEU A 270 3.30 4.74 6.79
N GLU A 271 4.36 5.49 7.09
CA GLU A 271 5.71 5.18 6.64
C GLU A 271 6.60 4.86 7.84
N THR A 272 7.51 3.90 7.71
CA THR A 272 8.43 3.55 8.79
C THR A 272 9.77 3.06 8.26
N ASN A 273 10.84 3.44 8.96
CA ASN A 273 12.18 2.86 8.78
C ASN A 273 12.45 1.74 9.82
N GLY A 274 11.42 1.32 10.56
CA GLY A 274 11.49 0.36 11.65
C GLY A 274 11.78 0.97 13.03
N PHE A 275 12.39 2.16 13.08
CA PHE A 275 12.62 2.91 14.32
C PHE A 275 11.61 4.05 14.46
N ASP A 276 11.55 4.94 13.47
CA ASP A 276 10.58 6.01 13.37
C ASP A 276 9.37 5.55 12.55
N SER A 277 8.19 5.98 12.99
CA SER A 277 6.92 5.77 12.32
C SER A 277 6.24 7.12 12.09
N PHE A 278 5.94 7.43 10.83
CA PHE A 278 5.31 8.68 10.41
C PHE A 278 3.89 8.41 9.98
N TYR A 279 2.93 8.91 10.76
CA TYR A 279 1.53 8.97 10.36
C TYR A 279 1.29 10.20 9.52
N MET A 280 0.64 10.03 8.39
CA MET A 280 0.25 11.13 7.54
C MET A 280 -1.19 10.95 7.11
N TYR A 281 -1.88 12.06 6.92
CA TYR A 281 -3.18 12.05 6.28
C TYR A 281 -3.41 13.33 5.49
N GLU A 282 -4.19 13.20 4.42
CA GLU A 282 -4.57 14.28 3.52
C GLU A 282 -6.08 14.25 3.32
N LYS A 283 -6.69 15.44 3.33
CA LYS A 283 -8.13 15.62 3.13
C LYS A 283 -8.36 16.36 1.81
N ALA A 284 -9.37 15.96 1.06
CA ALA A 284 -9.77 16.64 -0.18
C ALA A 284 -11.30 16.72 -0.32
N PRO A 285 -11.85 17.67 -1.10
CA PRO A 285 -11.15 18.65 -1.94
C PRO A 285 -10.43 19.74 -1.13
N GLU A 286 -9.44 20.42 -1.71
CA GLU A 286 -8.76 21.56 -1.07
C GLU A 286 -9.73 22.73 -0.83
N ALA A 287 -10.56 23.04 -1.82
CA ALA A 287 -11.62 24.03 -1.71
C ALA A 287 -12.88 23.37 -1.16
N MET A 288 -12.98 23.30 0.17
CA MET A 288 -14.10 22.69 0.87
C MET A 288 -15.30 23.62 0.96
N ASP A 289 -16.50 23.06 0.78
CA ASP A 289 -17.75 23.72 1.18
C ASP A 289 -17.92 23.70 2.71
N CYS A 290 -18.94 24.39 3.22
CA CYS A 290 -19.19 24.50 4.66
C CYS A 290 -19.36 23.14 5.36
N ILE A 291 -20.00 22.16 4.71
CA ILE A 291 -20.23 20.86 5.34
C ILE A 291 -18.97 19.98 5.31
N GLN A 292 -18.23 20.03 4.20
CA GLN A 292 -16.92 19.39 4.06
C GLN A 292 -15.93 19.93 5.10
N GLN A 293 -15.86 21.25 5.26
CA GLN A 293 -14.99 21.90 6.25
C GLN A 293 -15.35 21.46 7.67
N ARG A 294 -16.64 21.38 8.01
CA ARG A 294 -17.08 20.90 9.34
C ARG A 294 -16.64 19.46 9.62
N ILE A 295 -16.76 18.57 8.64
CA ILE A 295 -16.31 17.18 8.77
C ILE A 295 -14.77 17.14 8.90
N ALA A 296 -14.06 17.93 8.10
CA ALA A 296 -12.60 18.02 8.14
C ALA A 296 -12.07 18.54 9.49
N ASP A 297 -12.66 19.61 10.02
CA ASP A 297 -12.29 20.17 11.33
C ASP A 297 -12.62 19.22 12.48
N ALA A 298 -13.77 18.52 12.39
CA ALA A 298 -14.14 17.51 13.36
C ALA A 298 -13.17 16.33 13.32
N PHE A 299 -12.74 15.92 12.12
CA PHE A 299 -11.76 14.87 11.92
C PHE A 299 -10.42 15.22 12.55
N ASP A 300 -9.89 16.42 12.29
CA ASP A 300 -8.60 16.86 12.86
C ASP A 300 -8.63 16.83 14.39
N LYS A 301 -9.70 17.34 15.00
CA LYS A 301 -9.82 17.33 16.46
C LYS A 301 -10.00 15.93 17.05
N GLU A 302 -10.73 15.04 16.38
CA GLU A 302 -10.84 13.64 16.82
C GLU A 302 -9.51 12.90 16.66
N MET A 303 -8.74 13.19 15.61
CA MET A 303 -7.39 12.64 15.43
C MET A 303 -6.45 13.11 16.54
N ASP A 304 -6.47 14.39 16.89
CA ASP A 304 -5.67 14.93 17.99
C ASP A 304 -6.02 14.25 19.32
N ASP A 305 -7.31 14.15 19.65
CA ASP A 305 -7.76 13.49 20.87
C ASP A 305 -7.39 12.01 20.89
N PHE A 306 -7.55 11.34 19.75
CA PHE A 306 -7.21 9.94 19.56
C PHE A 306 -5.71 9.68 19.75
N MET A 307 -4.84 10.45 19.08
CA MET A 307 -3.40 10.31 19.17
C MET A 307 -2.89 10.64 20.58
N ASN A 308 -3.45 11.66 21.23
CA ASN A 308 -3.14 12.01 22.62
C ASN A 308 -3.53 10.89 23.58
N HIS A 309 -4.72 10.31 23.42
CA HIS A 309 -5.17 9.21 24.25
C HIS A 309 -4.33 7.95 24.03
N TRP A 310 -4.06 7.61 22.77
CA TRP A 310 -3.24 6.45 22.40
C TRP A 310 -1.81 6.57 22.94
N GLY A 311 -1.19 7.75 22.82
CA GLY A 311 0.13 8.03 23.39
C GLY A 311 0.16 7.98 24.93
N ARG A 312 -0.82 8.57 25.61
CA ARG A 312 -0.94 8.47 27.08
C ARG A 312 -1.17 7.05 27.57
N SER A 313 -1.73 6.20 26.74
CA SER A 313 -1.97 4.79 27.03
C SER A 313 -0.76 3.89 26.74
N GLY A 314 0.38 4.47 26.33
CA GLY A 314 1.61 3.74 26.06
C GLY A 314 1.63 3.04 24.70
N PHE A 315 0.94 3.60 23.70
CA PHE A 315 0.91 3.08 22.32
C PHE A 315 0.48 1.61 22.19
N PRO A 316 -0.65 1.19 22.79
CA PRO A 316 -1.09 -0.19 22.73
C PRO A 316 -1.22 -0.66 21.29
N GLN A 317 -0.71 -1.87 21.02
CA GLN A 317 -0.82 -2.54 19.73
C GLN A 317 -2.03 -3.50 19.78
N SER A 318 -2.96 -3.35 18.83
CA SER A 318 -4.20 -4.15 18.74
C SER A 318 -4.27 -4.91 17.41
N GLU A 319 -5.38 -5.57 17.09
CA GLU A 319 -5.53 -6.30 15.82
C GLU A 319 -5.79 -5.37 14.61
N GLU A 320 -6.33 -4.17 14.82
CA GLU A 320 -6.70 -3.23 13.74
C GLU A 320 -5.65 -2.12 13.57
N MET A 321 -4.40 -2.49 13.32
CA MET A 321 -3.31 -1.52 13.07
C MET A 321 -3.18 -1.19 11.59
N LEU A 322 -2.92 0.09 11.30
CA LEU A 322 -2.55 0.57 9.98
C LEU A 322 -1.16 0.04 9.67
N GLU A 323 -1.07 -0.71 8.59
CA GLU A 323 0.19 -1.23 8.14
C GLU A 323 0.97 -0.14 7.39
N PRO A 324 2.31 -0.15 7.47
CA PRO A 324 3.12 0.73 6.65
C PRO A 324 2.93 0.44 5.17
N LEU A 325 3.09 1.47 4.33
CA LEU A 325 3.11 1.31 2.88
C LEU A 325 4.14 0.25 2.49
N ARG A 326 3.73 -0.67 1.61
CA ARG A 326 4.48 -1.89 1.31
C ARG A 326 5.13 -1.78 -0.06
N ASN A 327 6.31 -2.37 -0.22
CA ASN A 327 6.89 -2.51 -1.55
C ASN A 327 6.11 -3.56 -2.35
N ILE A 328 5.91 -3.29 -3.63
CA ILE A 328 5.20 -4.21 -4.53
C ILE A 328 6.05 -4.42 -5.76
N SER A 329 6.36 -5.68 -6.06
CA SER A 329 7.13 -6.06 -7.23
C SER A 329 6.53 -7.26 -7.95
N TYR A 330 6.58 -7.23 -9.28
CA TYR A 330 6.15 -8.34 -10.12
C TYR A 330 6.88 -8.35 -11.45
N GLU A 331 6.99 -9.52 -12.08
CA GLU A 331 7.65 -9.67 -13.38
C GLU A 331 6.62 -9.91 -14.49
N LYS A 332 6.79 -9.22 -15.62
CA LYS A 332 6.02 -9.45 -16.85
C LYS A 332 6.86 -9.10 -18.07
N TYR A 333 6.80 -9.93 -19.12
CA TYR A 333 7.58 -9.74 -20.35
C TYR A 333 9.11 -9.69 -20.13
N GLY A 334 9.60 -10.35 -19.06
CA GLY A 334 11.01 -10.28 -18.65
C GLY A 334 11.42 -8.94 -18.03
N ILE A 335 10.45 -8.09 -17.68
CA ILE A 335 10.64 -6.79 -17.03
C ILE A 335 10.12 -6.89 -15.60
N THR A 336 10.92 -6.43 -14.64
CA THR A 336 10.51 -6.28 -13.24
C THR A 336 9.84 -4.91 -13.06
N PHE A 337 8.59 -4.89 -12.60
CA PHE A 337 7.86 -3.68 -12.26
C PHE A 337 7.84 -3.52 -10.75
N THR A 338 8.20 -2.32 -10.25
CA THR A 338 8.34 -2.09 -8.81
C THR A 338 7.64 -0.80 -8.40
N ARG A 339 6.80 -0.86 -7.36
CA ARG A 339 6.28 0.30 -6.63
C ARG A 339 6.88 0.29 -5.23
N TYR A 340 7.63 1.33 -4.88
CA TYR A 340 8.15 1.50 -3.53
C TYR A 340 7.05 1.96 -2.56
N GLY A 341 7.14 1.53 -1.31
CA GLY A 341 6.22 1.84 -0.22
C GLY A 341 6.38 3.26 0.33
N SER A 342 6.26 4.28 -0.52
CA SER A 342 6.29 5.70 -0.13
C SER A 342 5.56 6.58 -1.16
N TYR A 343 5.09 7.76 -0.73
CA TYR A 343 4.34 8.70 -1.59
C TYR A 343 5.15 9.89 -2.11
#